data_AF-A0A1G6JIL2-F1
#
_entry.id   AF-A0A1G6JIL2-F1
#
_cell.length_a   1.000
_cell.length_b   1.000
_cell.length_c   1.000
_cell.angle_alpha   90.00
_cell.angle_beta   90.00
_cell.angle_gamma   90.00
#
_symmetry.space_group_name_H-M   'P 1'
#
loop_
_entity.id
_entity.type
_entity.pdbx_description
1 polymer ?
#
loop_
_entity_poly.entity_id
_entity_poly.type
_entity_poly.pdbx_seq_one_letter_code
_entity_poly.pdbx_strand_id
1 'polypeptide(L)' 'MSKKNQNFTVTLSDEENQTQVKVNDNLVGIIQKNGDIFVGFVGEQRVISSAASVEEALNAILANYNLYH' A
#
# COMPACT_ATOMS: atom_id res chain seq x y z
N MET A 1 -11.69 -26.62 -6.04
CA MET A 1 -10.66 -25.84 -5.30
C MET A 1 -9.87 -25.03 -6.32
N SER A 2 -10.15 -23.74 -6.47
CA SER A 2 -9.35 -22.87 -7.33
C SER A 2 -8.22 -22.29 -6.49
N LYS A 3 -6.98 -22.68 -6.79
CA LYS A 3 -5.78 -22.13 -6.17
C LYS A 3 -5.31 -20.98 -7.07
N LYS A 4 -5.88 -19.79 -6.86
CA LYS A 4 -5.51 -18.58 -7.61
C LYS A 4 -4.16 -18.09 -7.07
N ASN A 5 -3.07 -18.69 -7.54
CA ASN A 5 -1.72 -18.24 -7.25
C ASN A 5 -1.42 -17.01 -8.13
N GLN A 6 -2.05 -15.88 -7.81
CA GLN A 6 -1.71 -14.62 -8.45
C GLN A 6 -0.37 -14.18 -7.86
N ASN A 7 0.73 -14.42 -8.56
CA ASN A 7 1.97 -13.73 -8.26
C ASN A 7 1.73 -12.24 -8.54
N PHE A 8 1.55 -11.45 -7.48
CA PHE A 8 1.51 -10.00 -7.57
C PHE A 8 2.93 -9.47 -7.33
N THR A 9 3.44 -8.68 -8.27
CA THR A 9 4.68 -7.93 -8.07
C THR A 9 4.34 -6.63 -7.37
N VAL A 10 4.81 -6.45 -6.15
CA VAL A 10 4.70 -5.18 -5.42
C VAL A 10 5.96 -4.38 -5.68
N THR A 11 5.80 -3.16 -6.20
CA THR A 11 6.89 -2.21 -6.41
C THR A 11 6.64 -0.99 -5.55
N LEU A 12 7.66 -0.60 -4.79
CA LEU A 12 7.67 0.62 -4.00
C LEU A 12 8.49 1.67 -4.75
N SER A 13 7.95 2.87 -4.91
CA SER A 13 8.68 4.00 -5.50
C SER A 13 8.59 5.18 -4.55
N ASP A 14 9.71 5.55 -3.95
CA ASP A 14 9.80 6.73 -3.09
C ASP A 14 9.89 8.00 -3.95
N GLU A 15 8.91 8.88 -3.82
CA GLU A 15 8.88 10.22 -4.44
C GLU A 15 8.77 11.27 -3.35
N GLU A 16 9.83 12.08 -3.20
CA GLU A 16 9.96 13.25 -2.32
C GLU A 16 9.60 13.03 -0.83
N ASN A 17 8.33 12.79 -0.52
CA ASN A 17 7.78 12.59 0.82
C ASN A 17 6.69 11.50 0.91
N GLN A 18 6.53 10.71 -0.15
CA GLN A 18 5.55 9.63 -0.22
C GLN A 18 6.11 8.40 -0.94
N THR A 19 5.79 7.22 -0.43
CA THR A 19 6.12 5.95 -1.08
C THR A 19 4.89 5.48 -1.87
N GLN A 20 4.99 5.47 -3.19
CA GLN A 20 3.97 4.89 -4.06
C GLN A 20 4.04 3.37 -4.00
N VAL A 21 2.87 2.75 -3.81
CA VAL A 21 2.69 1.30 -3.82
C VAL A 21 2.05 0.91 -5.14
N LYS A 22 2.83 0.24 -5.99
CA LYS A 22 2.37 -0.29 -7.29
C LYS A 22 2.26 -1.80 -7.20
N VAL A 23 1.19 -2.36 -7.74
CA VAL A 23 1.00 -3.81 -7.89
C VAL A 23 0.82 -4.10 -9.37
N ASN A 24 1.71 -4.93 -9.93
CA ASN A 24 1.77 -5.22 -11.37
C ASN A 24 1.78 -3.92 -12.20
N ASP A 25 2.66 -2.98 -11.85
CA ASP A 25 2.78 -1.64 -12.45
C ASP A 25 1.57 -0.70 -12.29
N ASN A 26 0.49 -1.14 -11.64
CA ASN A 26 -0.67 -0.29 -11.35
C ASN A 26 -0.51 0.37 -9.99
N LEU A 27 -0.62 1.69 -9.92
CA LEU A 27 -0.64 2.42 -8.65
C LEU A 27 -1.87 2.02 -7.85
N VAL A 28 -1.65 1.38 -6.71
CA VAL A 28 -2.72 0.91 -5.82
C VAL A 28 -2.90 1.87 -4.67
N GLY A 29 -1.79 2.42 -4.17
CA GLY A 29 -1.82 3.26 -3.00
C GLY A 29 -0.59 4.12 -2.85
N ILE A 30 -0.63 5.00 -1.87
CA ILE A 30 0.48 5.86 -1.47
C ILE A 30 0.64 5.82 0.05
N ILE A 31 1.87 5.83 0.51
CA ILE A 31 2.24 5.93 1.91
C ILE A 31 2.87 7.30 2.10
N GLN A 32 2.19 8.21 2.77
CA GLN A 32 2.73 9.52 3.11
C GLN A 32 3.35 9.49 4.50
N LYS A 33 4.55 10.05 4.62
CA LYS A 33 5.16 10.28 5.94
C LYS A 33 4.60 11.57 6.53
N ASN A 34 4.00 11.48 7.71
CA ASN A 34 3.45 12.62 8.44
C ASN A 34 4.10 12.71 9.83
N GLY A 35 5.24 13.40 9.91
CA GLY A 35 6.06 13.44 11.12
C GLY A 35 6.70 12.08 11.42
N ASP A 36 6.42 11.54 12.61
CA ASP A 36 6.90 10.22 13.06
C ASP A 36 5.99 9.05 12.64
N ILE A 37 4.85 9.33 12.02
CA ILE A 37 3.89 8.31 11.58
C ILE A 37 3.80 8.21 10.06
N PHE A 38 3.39 7.05 9.57
CA PHE A 38 3.08 6.79 8.18
C PHE A 38 1.57 6.68 7.97
N VAL A 39 1.07 7.33 6.93
CA VAL A 39 -0.35 7.35 6.56
C VAL A 39 -0.49 6.66 5.22
N GLY A 40 -1.28 5.60 5.14
CA GLY A 40 -1.49 4.84 3.91
C GLY A 40 -2.84 5.14 3.29
N PHE A 41 -2.83 5.30 1.97
CA PHE A 41 -3.99 5.54 1.14
C PHE A 41 -4.06 4.50 0.02
N VAL A 42 -5.27 4.07 -0.32
CA VAL A 42 -5.59 3.27 -1.51
C VAL A 42 -6.48 4.13 -2.39
N GLY A 43 -5.97 4.59 -3.53
CA GLY A 43 -6.59 5.67 -4.28
C GLY A 43 -6.81 6.92 -3.40
N GLU A 44 -8.07 7.38 -3.29
CA GLU A 44 -8.47 8.51 -2.42
C GLU A 44 -8.83 8.09 -0.99
N GLN A 45 -8.99 6.79 -0.74
CA GLN A 45 -9.40 6.28 0.56
C GLN A 45 -8.19 6.11 1.48
N ARG A 46 -8.25 6.73 2.67
CA ARG A 46 -7.29 6.46 3.73
C ARG A 46 -7.57 5.10 4.37
N VAL A 47 -6.59 4.20 4.33
CA VAL A 47 -6.71 2.83 4.86
C VAL A 47 -6.04 2.67 6.22
N ILE A 48 -5.03 3.50 6.48
CA ILE A 48 -4.33 3.54 7.76
C ILE A 48 -3.93 4.98 8.07
N SER A 49 -4.30 5.43 9.27
CA SER A 49 -4.08 6.82 9.70
C SER A 49 -2.79 7.02 10.48
N SER A 50 -2.23 5.94 11.03
CA SER A 50 -0.98 5.97 11.80
C SER A 50 -0.33 4.59 11.79
N ALA A 51 0.73 4.43 11.02
CA ALA A 51 1.62 3.30 11.04
C ALA A 51 2.97 3.71 11.64
N ALA A 52 3.60 2.82 12.39
CA ALA A 52 4.92 3.01 12.96
C ALA A 52 6.04 2.85 11.91
N SER A 53 5.75 2.15 10.80
CA SER A 53 6.68 1.93 9.71
C SER A 53 6.00 1.91 8.33
N VAL A 54 6.80 2.09 7.28
CA VAL A 54 6.35 1.93 5.89
C VAL A 54 5.80 0.51 5.65
N GLU A 55 6.41 -0.51 6.25
CA GLU A 55 5.96 -1.91 6.12
C GLU A 55 4.56 -2.14 6.71
N GLU A 56 4.26 -1.50 7.85
CA GLU A 56 2.94 -1.58 8.46
C GLU A 56 1.89 -0.88 7.60
N ALA A 57 2.22 0.30 7.05
CA ALA A 57 1.34 1.01 6.12
C ALA A 57 1.13 0.21 4.83
N LEU A 58 2.18 -0.41 4.30
CA LEU A 58 2.14 -1.27 3.12
C LEU A 58 1.25 -2.49 3.35
N ASN A 59 1.40 -3.17 4.49
CA ASN A 59 0.56 -4.33 4.82
C ASN A 59 -0.92 -3.96 4.90
N ALA A 60 -1.27 -2.80 5.46
CA ALA A 60 -2.64 -2.31 5.48
C ALA A 60 -3.19 -2.01 4.07
N ILE A 61 -2.36 -1.39 3.21
CA ILE A 61 -2.69 -1.13 1.80
C ILE A 61 -2.92 -2.43 1.03
N LEU A 62 -2.01 -3.39 1.15
CA LEU A 62 -2.10 -4.69 0.48
C LEU A 62 -3.27 -5.51 1.02
N ALA A 63 -3.52 -5.49 2.33
CA ALA A 63 -4.66 -6.18 2.94
C ALA A 63 -6.00 -5.61 2.42
N ASN A 64 -6.12 -4.29 2.30
CA ASN A 64 -7.31 -3.67 1.71
C ASN A 64 -7.46 -4.00 0.22
N TYR A 65 -6.36 -3.94 -0.54
CA TYR A 65 -6.38 -4.33 -1.95
C TYR A 65 -6.79 -5.79 -2.16
N ASN A 66 -6.35 -6.70 -1.28
CA ASN A 66 -6.62 -8.13 -1.36
C ASN A 66 -7.97 -8.54 -0.73
N LEU A 67 -8.74 -7.60 -0.16
CA LEU A 67 -10.11 -7.84 0.34
C LEU A 67 -11.19 -7.58 -0.74
N TYR A 68 -10.80 -7.13 -1.93
CA TYR A 68 -11.71 -6.86 -3.06
C TYR A 68 -11.62 -7.90 -4.19
N HIS A 69 -11.24 -9.15 -3.90
CA HIS A 69 -11.20 -10.21 -4.93
C HIS A 69 -11.70 -11.58 -4.50
#